data_AF-A0AAW6RLG8-F1
#
_entry.id   AF-A0AAW6RLG8-F1
#
_cell.length_a   1.000
_cell.length_b   1.000
_cell.length_c   1.000
_cell.angle_alpha   90.00
_cell.angle_beta   90.00
_cell.angle_gamma   90.00
#
_symmetry.space_group_name_H-M   'P 1'
#
loop_
_entity.id
_entity.type
_entity.pdbx_description
1 polymer ?
#
loop_
_entity_poly.entity_id
_entity_poly.type
_entity_poly.pdbx_seq_one_letter_code
_entity_poly.pdbx_strand_id
1 'polypeptide(L)'
;MKNTPSRKQLRTEQKAARKQPCAQRLPADISRLVPNNSYGAACKQFYEPVPFRCMDCGKEEIWTARQQKWWYEDCQGSIYSTATRCLPCRIARRQKLAEQRQRTQDGLARKAARTFDVQAFKQEKQRRAQLRRQWRAQQKARQKALEIPASDARG
;
A
#
# COMPACT_ATOMS: atom_id res chain seq x y z
N MET A 1 55.39 -4.41 -18.19
CA MET A 1 54.74 -4.16 -16.89
C MET A 1 53.28 -3.83 -17.17
N LYS A 2 52.33 -4.65 -16.70
CA LYS A 2 50.90 -4.43 -16.98
C LYS A 2 50.40 -3.38 -15.99
N ASN A 3 50.07 -2.18 -16.49
CA ASN A 3 49.63 -1.07 -15.67
C ASN A 3 48.16 -1.32 -15.27
N THR A 4 47.93 -1.97 -14.14
CA THR A 4 46.58 -2.30 -13.67
C THR A 4 45.94 -1.06 -13.05
N PRO A 5 44.78 -0.60 -13.55
CA PRO A 5 44.12 0.59 -13.03
C PRO A 5 43.69 0.38 -11.57
N SER A 6 43.90 1.43 -10.76
CA SER A 6 43.50 1.46 -9.36
C SER A 6 41.99 1.33 -9.20
N ARG A 7 41.53 0.73 -8.09
CA ARG A 7 40.09 0.60 -7.76
C ARG A 7 39.33 1.94 -7.79
N LYS A 8 40.01 3.05 -7.49
CA LYS A 8 39.44 4.40 -7.60
C LYS A 8 39.23 4.80 -9.07
N GLN A 9 40.20 4.51 -9.94
CA GLN A 9 40.11 4.77 -11.38
C GLN A 9 38.97 3.96 -12.01
N LEU A 10 38.90 2.66 -11.68
CA LEU A 10 37.80 1.79 -12.13
C LEU A 10 36.42 2.31 -11.71
N ARG A 11 36.27 2.81 -10.48
CA ARG A 11 35.00 3.41 -10.02
C ARG A 11 34.66 4.71 -10.74
N THR A 12 35.65 5.55 -11.03
CA THR A 12 35.47 6.80 -11.76
C THR A 12 35.10 6.54 -13.22
N GLU A 13 35.77 5.58 -13.86
CA GLU A 13 35.47 5.10 -15.21
C GLU A 13 34.08 4.48 -15.29
N GLN A 14 33.70 3.63 -14.33
CA GLN A 14 32.34 3.08 -14.24
C GLN A 14 31.30 4.19 -14.01
N LYS A 15 31.60 5.21 -13.21
CA LYS A 15 30.72 6.39 -13.03
C LYS A 15 30.62 7.21 -14.30
N ALA A 16 31.72 7.43 -15.03
CA ALA A 16 31.76 8.15 -16.30
C ALA A 16 31.02 7.37 -17.41
N ALA A 17 31.20 6.05 -17.48
CA ALA A 17 30.45 5.16 -18.37
C ALA A 17 28.96 5.10 -18.04
N ARG A 18 28.56 5.30 -16.78
CA ARG A 18 27.14 5.52 -16.41
C ARG A 18 26.64 6.91 -16.81
N LYS A 19 27.54 7.88 -17.04
CA LYS A 19 27.23 9.29 -17.33
C LYS A 19 27.14 9.63 -18.82
N GLN A 20 27.65 8.78 -19.73
CA GLN A 20 27.53 8.95 -21.18
C GLN A 20 26.83 7.74 -21.85
N PRO A 21 25.90 7.96 -22.79
CA PRO A 21 24.91 9.02 -22.86
C PRO A 21 23.48 8.45 -22.98
N CYS A 22 22.54 9.27 -22.56
CA CYS A 22 21.13 9.23 -22.93
C CYS A 22 20.85 9.25 -24.46
N ALA A 23 21.86 9.04 -25.32
CA ALA A 23 21.78 9.08 -26.79
C ALA A 23 22.08 7.72 -27.46
N GLN A 24 22.51 6.70 -26.72
CA GLN A 24 22.86 5.41 -27.32
C GLN A 24 21.62 4.60 -27.68
N ARG A 25 21.57 4.15 -28.93
CA ARG A 25 20.67 3.08 -29.38
C ARG A 25 21.20 1.74 -28.88
N LEU A 26 20.33 0.88 -28.34
CA LEU A 26 20.70 -0.46 -27.89
C LEU A 26 19.92 -1.53 -28.65
N PRO A 27 20.54 -2.65 -29.03
CA PRO A 27 19.81 -3.79 -29.61
C PRO A 27 18.89 -4.42 -28.56
N ALA A 28 17.69 -4.80 -28.98
CA ALA A 28 16.73 -5.53 -28.17
C ALA A 28 16.95 -7.03 -28.30
N ASP A 29 16.85 -7.74 -27.19
CA ASP A 29 16.83 -9.20 -27.17
C ASP A 29 15.39 -9.69 -27.19
N ILE A 30 14.91 -10.06 -28.37
CA ILE A 30 13.52 -10.47 -28.60
C ILE A 30 13.17 -11.70 -27.74
N SER A 31 14.13 -12.59 -27.50
CA SER A 31 13.91 -13.82 -26.71
C SER A 31 13.58 -13.53 -25.25
N ARG A 32 13.93 -12.34 -24.75
CA ARG A 32 13.70 -11.90 -23.36
C ARG A 32 12.43 -11.07 -23.20
N LEU A 33 11.73 -10.76 -24.29
CA LEU A 33 10.48 -10.00 -24.24
C LEU A 33 9.33 -10.89 -23.80
N VAL A 34 8.43 -10.33 -22.99
CA VAL A 34 7.18 -11.00 -22.63
C VAL A 34 6.32 -11.20 -23.87
N PRO A 35 5.72 -12.39 -24.08
CA PRO A 35 4.71 -12.59 -25.10
C PRO A 35 3.52 -11.66 -24.86
N ASN A 36 3.33 -10.67 -25.73
CA ASN A 36 2.32 -9.62 -25.54
C ASN A 36 1.15 -9.72 -26.53
N ASN A 37 0.68 -10.94 -26.86
CA ASN A 37 -0.35 -11.22 -27.89
C ASN A 37 -0.13 -10.43 -29.20
N SER A 38 1.12 -10.11 -29.48
CA SER A 38 1.50 -9.23 -30.57
C SER A 38 2.15 -10.10 -31.64
N TYR A 39 1.54 -10.11 -32.83
CA TYR A 39 2.02 -10.91 -33.94
C TYR A 39 3.33 -10.29 -34.49
N GLY A 40 4.42 -11.06 -34.43
CA GLY A 40 5.69 -10.95 -35.18
C GLY A 40 6.40 -9.58 -35.32
N ALA A 41 5.73 -8.58 -35.89
CA ALA A 41 6.28 -7.28 -36.28
C ALA A 41 6.29 -6.23 -35.15
N ALA A 42 5.62 -6.48 -34.02
CA ALA A 42 5.52 -5.52 -32.92
C ALA A 42 6.73 -5.52 -31.96
N CYS A 43 7.66 -6.49 -32.11
CA CYS A 43 8.84 -6.57 -31.26
C CYS A 43 9.85 -5.49 -31.66
N LYS A 44 10.17 -4.60 -30.71
CA LYS A 44 11.22 -3.59 -30.91
C LYS A 44 12.53 -4.31 -31.20
N GLN A 45 13.16 -4.03 -32.33
CA GLN A 45 14.50 -4.55 -32.66
C GLN A 45 15.60 -3.75 -31.97
N PHE A 46 15.32 -2.47 -31.67
CA PHE A 46 16.24 -1.57 -30.98
C PHE A 46 15.49 -0.65 -30.03
N TYR A 47 16.19 -0.21 -28.99
CA TYR A 47 15.74 0.84 -28.08
C TYR A 47 16.47 2.13 -28.40
N GLU A 48 15.71 3.21 -28.51
CA GLU A 48 16.22 4.55 -28.74
C GLU A 48 15.73 5.47 -27.63
N PRO A 49 16.53 6.44 -27.17
CA PRO A 49 16.12 7.35 -26.12
C PRO A 49 14.87 8.15 -26.51
N VAL A 50 13.84 8.11 -25.66
CA VAL A 50 12.57 8.81 -25.92
C VAL A 50 12.37 9.92 -24.90
N PRO A 51 12.25 11.21 -25.29
CA PRO A 51 11.88 12.26 -24.36
C PRO A 51 10.44 12.04 -23.86
N PHE A 52 10.21 12.32 -22.59
CA PHE A 52 8.88 12.29 -22.00
C PHE A 52 8.72 13.41 -20.98
N ARG A 53 7.48 13.88 -20.83
CA ARG A 53 7.11 14.83 -19.79
C ARG A 53 6.49 14.08 -18.62
N CYS A 54 7.02 14.29 -17.42
CA CYS A 54 6.45 13.67 -16.23
C CYS A 54 5.03 14.19 -15.97
N MET A 55 4.06 13.30 -15.85
CA MET A 55 2.67 13.70 -15.64
C MET A 55 2.35 14.28 -14.26
N ASP A 56 3.22 14.06 -13.25
CA ASP A 56 2.97 14.56 -11.89
C ASP A 56 3.66 15.92 -11.65
N CYS A 57 4.94 16.08 -12.04
CA CYS A 57 5.70 17.32 -11.81
C CYS A 57 5.97 18.16 -13.07
N GLY A 58 5.61 17.67 -14.25
CA GLY A 58 5.79 18.39 -15.52
C GLY A 58 7.22 18.43 -16.06
N LYS A 59 8.21 17.88 -15.34
CA LYS A 59 9.63 17.87 -15.76
C LYS A 59 9.84 17.02 -17.02
N GLU A 60 10.64 17.54 -17.94
CA GLU A 60 11.11 16.81 -19.11
C GLU A 60 12.30 15.92 -18.76
N GLU A 61 12.21 14.65 -19.10
CA GLU A 61 13.29 13.68 -18.93
C GLU A 61 13.40 12.78 -20.16
N ILE A 62 14.51 12.04 -20.27
CA ILE A 62 14.74 11.11 -21.37
C ILE A 62 14.62 9.69 -20.83
N TRP A 63 13.73 8.92 -21.43
CA TRP A 63 13.66 7.48 -21.23
C TRP A 63 14.74 6.80 -22.05
N THR A 64 15.89 6.61 -21.42
CA THR A 64 17.09 6.10 -22.10
C THR A 64 16.88 4.69 -22.64
N ALA A 65 17.59 4.33 -23.71
CA ALA A 65 17.56 2.97 -24.26
C ALA A 65 17.93 1.90 -23.22
N ARG A 66 18.85 2.22 -22.30
CA ARG A 66 19.20 1.34 -21.18
C ARG A 66 18.04 1.08 -20.23
N GLN A 67 17.29 2.13 -19.89
CA GLN A 67 16.11 2.00 -19.03
C GLN A 67 14.99 1.23 -19.73
N GLN A 68 14.84 1.39 -21.03
CA GLN A 68 13.92 0.59 -21.85
C GLN A 68 14.31 -0.88 -21.85
N LYS A 69 15.59 -1.18 -22.17
CA LYS A 69 16.12 -2.55 -22.17
C LYS A 69 15.86 -3.25 -20.84
N TRP A 70 16.23 -2.61 -19.73
CA TRP A 70 15.96 -3.16 -18.40
C TRP A 70 14.47 -3.35 -18.10
N TRP A 71 13.63 -2.40 -18.51
CA TRP A 71 12.19 -2.48 -18.27
C TRP A 71 11.51 -3.61 -19.04
N TYR A 72 11.83 -3.78 -20.33
CA TYR A 72 11.19 -4.77 -21.17
C TYR A 72 11.79 -6.17 -21.00
N GLU A 73 13.12 -6.29 -20.85
CA GLU A 73 13.80 -7.59 -20.82
C GLU A 73 13.98 -8.15 -19.40
N ASP A 74 14.32 -7.33 -18.41
CA ASP A 74 14.55 -7.80 -17.03
C ASP A 74 13.30 -7.70 -16.17
N CYS A 75 12.55 -6.59 -16.27
CA CYS A 75 11.32 -6.39 -15.52
C CYS A 75 10.08 -6.97 -16.19
N GLN A 76 10.22 -7.51 -17.41
CA GLN A 76 9.12 -8.12 -18.15
C GLN A 76 7.92 -7.15 -18.34
N GLY A 77 8.22 -5.86 -18.52
CA GLY A 77 7.20 -4.85 -18.79
C GLY A 77 6.56 -5.03 -20.17
N SER A 78 5.28 -4.69 -20.29
CA SER A 78 4.57 -4.73 -21.57
C SER A 78 5.24 -3.83 -22.60
N ILE A 79 5.44 -4.30 -23.84
CA ILE A 79 6.04 -3.51 -24.94
C ILE A 79 5.29 -2.20 -25.25
N TYR A 80 3.99 -2.14 -24.91
CA TYR A 80 3.14 -0.96 -25.10
C TYR A 80 3.30 0.11 -24.00
N SER A 81 3.97 -0.24 -22.90
CA SER A 81 4.20 0.70 -21.81
C SER A 81 5.32 1.69 -22.14
N THR A 82 5.17 2.92 -21.66
CA THR A 82 6.15 4.00 -21.81
C THR A 82 6.46 4.67 -20.47
N ALA A 83 7.59 5.36 -20.39
CA ALA A 83 7.90 6.19 -19.23
C ALA A 83 7.00 7.43 -19.18
N THR A 84 6.19 7.54 -18.13
CA THR A 84 5.26 8.67 -17.90
C THR A 84 5.62 9.49 -16.66
N ARG A 85 6.57 9.00 -15.85
CA ARG A 85 6.95 9.60 -14.56
C ARG A 85 8.45 9.56 -14.35
N CYS A 86 8.99 10.67 -13.87
CA CYS A 86 10.38 10.78 -13.44
C CYS A 86 10.66 9.87 -12.23
N LEU A 87 11.93 9.58 -11.95
CA LEU A 87 12.32 8.74 -10.82
C LEU A 87 11.82 9.26 -9.46
N PRO A 88 11.97 10.57 -9.12
CA PRO A 88 11.44 11.11 -7.87
C PRO A 88 9.93 10.88 -7.71
N CYS A 89 9.13 11.15 -8.74
CA CYS A 89 7.68 10.95 -8.70
C CYS A 89 7.30 9.47 -8.59
N ARG A 90 8.05 8.55 -9.22
CA ARG A 90 7.85 7.12 -9.03
C ARG A 90 8.12 6.67 -7.60
N ILE A 91 9.16 7.20 -6.95
CA ILE A 91 9.49 6.91 -5.55
C ILE A 91 8.40 7.44 -4.62
N ALA A 92 8.03 8.71 -4.77
CA ALA A 92 6.96 9.32 -3.97
C ALA A 92 5.63 8.57 -4.12
N ARG A 93 5.28 8.14 -5.34
CA ARG A 93 4.08 7.32 -5.57
C ARG A 93 4.17 5.96 -4.86
N ARG A 94 5.33 5.29 -4.91
CA ARG A 94 5.53 4.01 -4.22
C ARG A 94 5.37 4.16 -2.70
N GLN A 95 5.90 5.23 -2.12
CA GLN A 95 5.74 5.54 -0.69
C GLN A 95 4.26 5.75 -0.33
N LYS A 96 3.55 6.62 -1.06
CA LYS A 96 2.10 6.85 -0.85
C LYS A 96 1.28 5.57 -0.92
N LEU A 97 1.54 4.72 -1.91
CA LEU A 97 0.84 3.43 -2.04
C LEU A 97 1.20 2.45 -0.92
N ALA A 98 2.43 2.49 -0.41
CA ALA A 98 2.84 1.67 0.72
C ALA A 98 2.12 2.09 2.01
N GLU A 99 2.06 3.39 2.28
CA GLU A 99 1.30 3.94 3.42
C GLU A 99 -0.19 3.60 3.33
N GLN A 100 -0.78 3.70 2.14
CA GLN A 100 -2.18 3.33 1.92
C GLN A 100 -2.41 1.85 2.22
N ARG A 101 -1.55 0.96 1.70
CA ARG A 101 -1.64 -0.48 2.00
C ARG A 101 -1.52 -0.76 3.48
N GLN A 102 -0.59 -0.10 4.18
CA GLN A 102 -0.42 -0.25 5.61
C GLN A 102 -1.68 0.16 6.38
N ARG A 103 -2.26 1.33 6.08
CA ARG A 103 -3.51 1.78 6.72
C ARG A 103 -4.67 0.80 6.50
N THR A 104 -4.78 0.24 5.29
CA THR A 104 -5.77 -0.79 4.99
C THR A 104 -5.53 -2.05 5.81
N GLN A 105 -4.28 -2.52 5.88
CA GLN A 105 -3.90 -3.69 6.69
C GLN A 105 -4.18 -3.46 8.18
N ASP A 106 -3.84 -2.31 8.74
CA ASP A 106 -4.12 -1.96 10.14
C ASP A 106 -5.63 -1.92 10.41
N GLY A 107 -6.42 -1.42 9.45
CA GLY A 107 -7.88 -1.46 9.51
C GLY A 107 -8.43 -2.89 9.56
N LEU A 108 -7.90 -3.77 8.70
CA LEU A 108 -8.28 -5.19 8.67
C LEU A 108 -7.85 -5.90 9.95
N ALA A 109 -6.63 -5.65 10.44
CA ALA A 109 -6.13 -6.22 11.69
C ALA A 109 -6.98 -5.81 12.89
N ARG A 110 -7.37 -4.52 13.00
CA ARG A 110 -8.29 -4.05 14.05
C ARG A 110 -9.67 -4.71 13.96
N LYS A 111 -10.19 -4.92 12.75
CA LYS A 111 -11.46 -5.62 12.56
C LYS A 111 -11.35 -7.11 12.91
N ALA A 112 -10.25 -7.76 12.54
CA ALA A 112 -9.99 -9.16 12.88
C ALA A 112 -9.78 -9.37 14.38
N ALA A 113 -9.12 -8.42 15.06
CA ALA A 113 -8.92 -8.45 16.51
C ALA A 113 -10.20 -8.17 17.31
N ARG A 114 -11.26 -7.62 16.68
CA ARG A 114 -12.58 -7.50 17.32
C ARG A 114 -13.23 -8.87 17.40
N THR A 115 -12.98 -9.57 18.48
CA THR A 115 -13.71 -10.80 18.82
C THR A 115 -15.02 -10.44 19.53
N PHE A 116 -16.13 -11.00 19.07
CA PHE A 116 -17.40 -10.91 19.80
C PHE A 116 -17.42 -11.96 20.91
N ASP A 117 -17.28 -11.53 22.16
CA ASP A 117 -17.42 -12.42 23.31
C ASP A 117 -18.91 -12.66 23.62
N VAL A 118 -19.40 -13.82 23.16
CA VAL A 118 -20.78 -14.26 23.36
C VAL A 118 -21.12 -14.45 24.84
N GLN A 119 -20.17 -14.90 25.66
CA GLN A 119 -20.41 -15.17 27.08
C GLN A 119 -20.51 -13.87 27.87
N ALA A 120 -19.56 -12.95 27.68
CA ALA A 120 -19.60 -11.63 28.30
C ALA A 120 -20.90 -10.88 27.93
N PHE A 121 -21.32 -10.95 26.66
CA PHE A 121 -22.59 -10.37 26.22
C PHE A 121 -23.80 -10.98 26.94
N LYS A 122 -23.87 -12.31 27.07
CA LYS A 122 -24.95 -13.00 27.78
C LYS A 122 -25.00 -12.61 29.26
N GLN A 123 -23.85 -12.56 29.92
CA GLN A 123 -23.73 -12.19 31.33
C GLN A 123 -24.20 -10.75 31.57
N GLU A 124 -23.74 -9.80 30.75
CA GLU A 124 -24.16 -8.40 30.86
C GLU A 124 -25.67 -8.24 30.61
N LYS A 125 -26.24 -8.98 29.66
CA LYS A 125 -27.69 -9.00 29.43
C LYS A 125 -28.47 -9.50 30.66
N GLN A 126 -27.99 -10.56 31.31
CA GLN A 126 -28.59 -11.11 32.53
C GLN A 126 -28.47 -10.11 33.70
N ARG A 127 -27.29 -9.53 33.91
CA ARG A 127 -27.04 -8.50 34.92
C ARG A 127 -27.99 -7.31 34.76
N ARG A 128 -28.16 -6.80 33.54
CA ARG A 128 -29.14 -5.73 33.26
C ARG A 128 -30.58 -6.14 33.58
N ALA A 129 -30.95 -7.40 33.31
CA ALA A 129 -32.28 -7.90 33.65
C ALA A 129 -32.48 -8.01 35.18
N GLN A 130 -31.46 -8.47 35.91
CA GLN A 130 -31.48 -8.55 37.37
C GLN A 130 -31.60 -7.16 38.00
N LEU A 131 -30.80 -6.18 37.55
CA LEU A 131 -30.88 -4.79 38.01
C LEU A 131 -32.29 -4.19 37.81
N ARG A 132 -32.90 -4.42 36.64
CA ARG A 132 -34.28 -3.99 36.39
C ARG A 132 -35.29 -4.63 37.35
N ARG A 133 -35.12 -5.92 37.67
CA ARG A 133 -35.98 -6.63 38.63
C ARG A 133 -35.80 -6.08 40.04
N GLN A 134 -34.56 -5.90 40.49
CA GLN A 134 -34.23 -5.34 41.80
C GLN A 134 -34.80 -3.93 41.96
N TRP A 135 -34.64 -3.08 40.95
CA TRP A 135 -35.21 -1.73 40.98
C TRP A 135 -36.74 -1.75 41.12
N ARG A 136 -37.45 -2.59 40.35
CA ARG A 136 -38.92 -2.74 40.47
C ARG A 136 -39.32 -3.23 41.86
N ALA A 137 -38.57 -4.18 42.42
CA ALA A 137 -38.83 -4.70 43.76
C ALA A 137 -38.62 -3.61 44.84
N GLN A 138 -37.54 -2.83 44.74
CA GLN A 138 -37.28 -1.69 45.62
C GLN A 138 -38.39 -0.64 45.53
N GLN A 139 -38.84 -0.30 44.32
CA GLN A 139 -39.95 0.64 44.13
C GLN A 139 -41.23 0.14 44.80
N LYS A 140 -41.59 -1.13 44.60
CA LYS A 140 -42.76 -1.74 45.23
C LYS A 140 -42.64 -1.77 46.76
N ALA A 141 -41.46 -2.11 47.30
CA ALA A 141 -41.21 -2.08 48.73
C ALA A 141 -41.31 -0.66 49.31
N ARG A 142 -40.77 0.33 48.60
CA ARG A 142 -40.86 1.75 48.97
C ARG A 142 -42.31 2.24 48.96
N GLN A 143 -43.11 1.88 47.96
CA GLN A 143 -44.54 2.18 47.92
C GLN A 143 -45.28 1.54 49.11
N LYS A 144 -45.08 0.23 49.35
CA LYS A 144 -45.70 -0.48 50.47
C LYS A 144 -45.34 0.12 51.84
N ALA A 145 -44.11 0.60 52.01
CA ALA A 145 -43.66 1.26 53.23
C ALA A 145 -44.26 2.67 53.44
N LEU A 146 -44.72 3.33 52.36
CA LEU A 146 -45.48 4.58 52.45
C LEU A 146 -46.97 4.33 52.73
N GLU A 147 -47.48 3.14 52.38
CA GLU A 147 -48.87 2.70 52.62
C GLU A 147 -49.13 2.15 54.05
N ILE A 148 -48.30 2.49 55.05
CA ILE A 148 -48.53 2.08 56.45
C ILE A 148 -49.95 2.50 56.87
N PRO A 149 -50.82 1.57 57.30
CA PRO A 149 -52.21 1.86 57.56
C PRO A 149 -52.36 2.75 58.80
N ALA A 150 -53.20 3.77 58.69
CA ALA A 150 -53.68 4.60 59.81
C ALA A 150 -54.59 3.83 60.79
N SER A 151 -54.29 2.55 61.08
CA SER A 151 -55.10 1.68 61.94
C SER A 151 -54.64 1.59 63.39
N ASP A 152 -53.44 2.08 63.74
CA ASP A 152 -52.90 1.99 65.12
C ASP A 152 -53.13 3.27 65.96
N ALA A 153 -54.08 4.12 65.57
CA ALA A 153 -54.41 5.36 66.28
C ALA A 153 -55.76 5.32 67.04
N ARG A 154 -56.25 4.13 67.40
CA ARG A 154 -57.41 3.97 68.31
C ARG A 154 -57.09 2.96 69.41
N GLY A 155 -56.55 3.47 70.51
CA GLY A 155 -56.43 2.83 71.81
C GLY A 155 -56.66 3.88 72.88
#